data_AF-A0A924JX38-F1
#
_entry.id   AF-A0A924JX38-F1
#
_cell.length_a   1.000
_cell.length_b   1.000
_cell.length_c   1.000
_cell.angle_alpha   90.00
_cell.angle_beta   90.00
_cell.angle_gamma   90.00
#
_symmetry.space_group_name_H-M   'P 1'
#
loop_
_entity.id
_entity.type
_entity.pdbx_description
1 polymer ?
#
loop_
_entity_poly.entity_id
_entity_poly.type
_entity_poly.pdbx_seq_one_letter_code
_entity_poly.pdbx_strand_id
1 'polypeptide(L)' 'MELGENATATLHKGDVVIVVGRERTSSWGDKDNKRYRRVINAENICPDFNRDYDGGE' A
#
# COMPACT_ATOMS: atom_id res chain seq x y z
N MET A 1 3.60 1.20 19.14
CA MET A 1 2.65 1.21 18.02
C MET A 1 3.43 0.94 16.76
N GLU A 2 3.05 -0.11 16.05
CA GLU A 2 3.68 -0.51 14.81
C GLU A 2 2.92 0.08 13.60
N LEU A 3 3.61 0.21 12.46
CA LEU A 3 3.04 0.76 11.23
C LEU A 3 1.76 0.02 10.80
N GLY A 4 1.75 -1.31 10.94
CA GLY A 4 0.59 -2.15 10.58
C GLY A 4 -0.64 -1.92 11.45
N GLU A 5 -0.44 -1.67 12.75
CA GLU A 5 -1.53 -1.38 13.68
C GLU A 5 -2.18 -0.04 13.36
N ASN A 6 -1.35 1.00 13.16
CA ASN A 6 -1.81 2.33 12.80
C ASN A 6 -2.55 2.33 11.45
N ALA A 7 -1.99 1.64 10.44
CA ALA A 7 -2.61 1.53 9.13
C ALA A 7 -3.97 0.81 9.19
N THR A 8 -4.07 -0.29 9.95
CA THR A 8 -5.32 -1.04 10.12
C THR A 8 -6.39 -0.21 10.83
N ALA A 9 -6.00 0.63 11.78
CA ALA A 9 -6.93 1.47 12.53
C ALA A 9 -7.44 2.69 11.75
N THR A 10 -6.72 3.13 10.71
CA THR A 10 -6.97 4.43 10.04
C THR A 10 -7.35 4.32 8.57
N LEU A 11 -6.84 3.33 7.85
CA LEU A 11 -7.03 3.20 6.41
C LEU A 11 -8.16 2.24 6.08
N HIS A 12 -8.99 2.66 5.12
CA HIS A 12 -10.11 1.89 4.61
C HIS A 12 -9.95 1.63 3.12
N LYS A 13 -10.68 0.63 2.63
CA LYS A 13 -10.68 0.30 1.21
C LYS A 13 -11.22 1.50 0.41
N GLY A 14 -10.42 1.99 -0.53
CA GLY A 14 -10.78 3.11 -1.41
C GLY A 14 -9.99 4.39 -1.11
N ASP A 15 -9.35 4.46 0.06
CA ASP A 15 -8.50 5.59 0.43
C ASP A 15 -7.33 5.72 -0.56
N VAL A 16 -7.07 6.95 -0.98
CA VAL A 16 -5.86 7.26 -1.73
C VAL A 16 -4.73 7.48 -0.74
N VAL A 17 -3.63 6.79 -0.97
CA VAL A 17 -2.49 6.77 -0.05
C VAL A 17 -1.18 6.88 -0.82
N ILE A 18 -0.18 7.44 -0.16
CA ILE A 18 1.22 7.37 -0.58
C ILE A 18 1.90 6.29 0.26
N VAL A 19 2.64 5.40 -0.42
CA VAL A 19 3.43 4.34 0.23
C VAL A 19 4.90 4.52 -0.15
N VAL A 20 5.78 4.57 0.85
CA VAL A 20 7.23 4.62 0.66
C VAL A 20 7.85 3.38 1.30
N GLY A 21 8.70 2.69 0.55
CA GLY A 21 9.38 1.51 1.02
C GLY A 21 10.22 0.85 -0.06
N ARG A 22 10.67 -0.37 0.22
CA ARG A 22 11.54 -1.13 -0.69
C ARG A 22 10.71 -2.10 -1.52
N GLU A 23 10.89 -2.03 -2.83
CA GLU A 23 10.24 -2.97 -3.75
C GLU A 23 10.97 -4.31 -3.79
N ARG A 24 10.21 -5.41 -3.78
CA ARG A 24 10.72 -6.75 -3.99
C ARG A 24 9.80 -7.58 -4.88
N THR A 25 10.37 -8.55 -5.59
CA THR A 25 9.58 -9.58 -6.26
C THR A 25 9.23 -10.68 -5.28
N SER A 26 7.95 -11.04 -5.22
CA SER A 26 7.45 -12.22 -4.51
C SER A 26 6.90 -13.22 -5.52
N SER A 27 7.10 -14.51 -5.28
CA SER A 27 6.53 -15.58 -6.10
C SER A 27 5.83 -16.62 -5.24
N TRP A 28 4.71 -17.15 -5.73
CA TRP A 28 3.93 -18.19 -5.05
C TRP A 28 3.25 -19.11 -6.07
N GLY A 29 2.76 -20.26 -5.61
CA GLY A 29 2.18 -21.31 -6.45
C GLY A 29 3.17 -22.43 -6.77
N ASP A 30 2.63 -23.55 -7.25
CA ASP A 30 3.42 -24.74 -7.58
C ASP A 30 4.28 -24.54 -8.83
N LYS A 31 5.19 -25.50 -9.09
CA LYS A 31 6.19 -25.44 -10.16
C LYS A 31 5.60 -25.08 -11.54
N ASP A 32 4.43 -25.63 -11.86
CA ASP A 32 3.75 -25.42 -13.14
C ASP A 32 2.80 -24.20 -13.15
N ASN A 33 2.55 -23.60 -11.99
CA ASN A 33 1.61 -22.48 -11.80
C ASN A 33 2.22 -21.33 -11.00
N LYS A 34 3.52 -21.08 -11.18
CA LYS A 34 4.25 -20.07 -10.44
C LYS A 34 3.83 -18.66 -10.86
N ARG A 35 3.31 -17.89 -9.91
CA ARG A 35 2.90 -16.50 -10.07
C ARG A 35 3.95 -15.58 -9.47
N TYR A 36 4.07 -14.38 -10.03
CA TYR A 36 4.98 -13.34 -9.58
C TYR A 36 4.22 -12.04 -9.31
N ARG A 37 4.62 -11.30 -8.28
CA ARG A 37 4.08 -9.99 -7.91
C ARG A 37 5.19 -9.09 -7.41
N ARG A 38 5.05 -7.79 -7.68
CA ARG A 38 5.83 -6.74 -7.02
C ARG A 38 5.17 -6.37 -5.71
N VAL A 39 5.94 -6.38 -4.63
CA VAL A 39 5.49 -6.06 -3.28
C VAL A 39 6.34 -4.90 -2.78
N ILE A 40 5.70 -3.90 -2.19
CA ILE A 40 6.41 -2.84 -1.46
C ILE A 40 6.42 -3.23 0.01
N ASN A 41 7.61 -3.45 0.56
CA ASN A 41 7.79 -3.54 2.00
C ASN A 41 7.75 -2.11 2.56
N ALA A 42 6.61 -1.72 3.13
CA ALA A 42 6.36 -0.36 3.56
C ALA A 42 7.24 0.03 4.76
N GLU A 43 7.83 1.22 4.67
CA GLU A 43 8.50 1.92 5.77
C GLU A 43 7.63 3.09 6.25
N ASN A 44 6.88 3.71 5.33
CA ASN A 44 5.90 4.76 5.60
C ASN A 44 4.64 4.56 4.75
N ILE A 45 3.48 4.90 5.31
CA ILE A 45 2.21 5.02 4.60
C ILE A 45 1.41 6.20 5.16
N CYS A 46 0.78 6.98 4.28
CA CYS A 46 -0.06 8.11 4.67
C CYS A 46 -1.19 8.35 3.66
N PRO A 47 -2.30 8.99 4.07
CA PRO A 47 -3.29 9.51 3.13
C PRO A 47 -2.67 10.49 2.12
N ASP A 48 -3.13 10.42 0.88
CA ASP A 48 -2.76 11.38 -0.16
C ASP A 48 -3.79 12.52 -0.22
N PHE A 49 -3.39 13.71 0.22
CA PHE A 49 -4.25 14.90 0.21
C PHE A 49 -4.37 15.58 -1.14
N ASN A 50 -3.66 15.13 -2.18
CA ASN A 50 -3.78 15.73 -3.51
C ASN A 50 -5.17 15.47 -4.14
N ARG A 51 -5.91 14.46 -3.67
CA ARG A 51 -7.27 14.18 -4.14
C ARG A 51 -8.36 14.96 -3.41
N ASP A 52 -8.08 15.51 -2.23
CA ASP A 52 -9.03 16.39 -1.52
C ASP A 52 -9.08 17.81 -2.11
N TYR A 53 -8.14 18.16 -3.00
CA TYR A 53 -8.18 19.37 -3.80
C TYR A 53 -8.99 19.16 -5.10
N ASP A 54 -10.24 18.72 -5.00
CA ASP A 54 -11.21 18.87 -6.10
C ASP A 54 -11.94 20.22 -5.96
N GLY A 55 -11.20 21.32 -6.17
CA GLY A 55 -11.71 22.65 -6.50
C GLY A 55 -13.05 23.14 -5.93
N GLY A 56 -13.39 22.81 -4.68
CA GLY A 56 -14.67 23.20 -4.08
C GLY A 56 -14.72 24.70 -3.78
N GLU A 57 -15.44 25.44 -4.62
CA GLU A 57 -16.23 26.62 -4.21
C GLU A 57 -17.36 26.20 -3.26
#